data_AF-A0A6P1T5P3-F1
#
_entry.id   AF-A0A6P1T5P3-F1
#
_cell.length_a   1.000
_cell.length_b   1.000
_cell.length_c   1.000
_cell.angle_alpha   90.00
_cell.angle_beta   90.00
_cell.angle_gamma   90.00
#
_symmetry.space_group_name_H-M   'P 1'
#
loop_
_entity.id
_entity.type
_entity.pdbx_description
1 polymer ?
#
loop_
_entity_poly.entity_id
_entity_poly.type
_entity_poly.pdbx_seq_one_letter_code
_entity_poly.pdbx_strand_id
1 'polypeptide(L)'
;MKINPYLGFLAGALLLVSAAAQAAPWNTPDYYLCENRVGGEWNYGRVPSGCDLDPWGDPRFTYENFGPLVFNDGLDRASERARYMDEMHSVIRESALYYLSQRKDPAEGEAESWVHAMLAVAQQETFWSHYREAVEDARLKMIRGDSGHGHGMMQVDDRWHFDALENGAGWQIFANLGYAMDIYYTAWQDAATEACVPDGDWVARARSAYSMYNGGPSKGCRWTDSSDVWYRNDEAYIEKYNNQSWLNLMSNPEYVTALDVVCFVEAAEGCSGIQAIDPDDSVNWEGRVVRLESGESCLYDGSVLDCVEQMEDFICVALQNDVIAISSIYPSAAATDGINRSIQDRHQCWDTALGELRKVGQTIQTVQGINLRETPGGTDTGADTEVGQFYQVLDMVVRDQVELHRYYRVRVGDVEGYIYGGDASDKDEWALAAEHANLGDVIVPQPGDTLRVLNSDGIKIEDAPGGAEVGKVEAATEHLVDEVLVQGVENHIYYKINDAGITGYIYGGQLLGGNTQADWAEYVSASSDSGSGSTGGTSTDNGSTPAPEQASGGSSGGAPSWLLLILCGAWGLRRLRIWEGK
;
A
#
# COMPACT_ATOMS: atom_id res chain seq x y z
N MET A 1 -2.61 -64.31 44.07
CA MET A 1 -3.23 -62.97 43.91
C MET A 1 -2.38 -62.22 42.91
N LYS A 2 -2.91 -61.94 41.71
CA LYS A 2 -2.19 -61.29 40.62
C LYS A 2 -2.35 -59.77 40.77
N ILE A 3 -1.25 -59.03 40.81
CA ILE A 3 -1.23 -57.56 40.77
C ILE A 3 -0.88 -57.15 39.34
N ASN A 4 -1.65 -56.19 38.83
CA ASN A 4 -1.76 -55.74 37.45
C ASN A 4 -0.60 -54.78 37.05
N PRO A 5 0.15 -55.00 35.96
CA PRO A 5 1.29 -54.18 35.57
C PRO A 5 0.93 -53.13 34.50
N TYR A 6 -0.09 -52.29 34.74
CA TYR A 6 -0.46 -51.18 33.86
C TYR A 6 -0.73 -49.91 34.66
N LEU A 7 0.29 -49.41 35.35
CA LEU A 7 0.27 -48.08 35.96
C LEU A 7 1.71 -47.55 36.01
N GLY A 8 2.18 -47.06 34.88
CA GLY A 8 3.53 -46.52 34.79
C GLY A 8 3.93 -46.09 33.40
N PHE A 9 3.12 -45.28 32.72
CA PHE A 9 3.54 -44.46 31.58
C PHE A 9 2.44 -43.43 31.25
N LEU A 10 2.36 -42.35 32.03
CA LEU A 10 1.65 -41.13 31.66
C LEU A 10 2.16 -39.95 32.52
N ALA A 11 3.48 -39.82 32.59
CA ALA A 11 4.12 -38.53 32.82
C ALA A 11 4.34 -37.92 31.42
N GLY A 12 3.23 -37.53 30.77
CA GLY A 12 3.28 -36.69 29.59
C GLY A 12 3.84 -35.35 30.01
N ALA A 13 5.01 -35.02 29.48
CA ALA A 13 5.65 -33.73 29.68
C ALA A 13 4.67 -32.62 29.27
N LEU A 14 4.04 -31.98 30.26
CA LEU A 14 3.56 -30.61 30.14
C LEU A 14 4.80 -29.74 30.01
N LEU A 15 5.35 -29.67 28.78
CA LEU A 15 6.17 -28.55 28.37
C LEU A 15 5.21 -27.36 28.34
N LEU A 16 5.11 -26.69 29.50
CA LEU A 16 4.64 -25.32 29.59
C LEU A 16 5.58 -24.48 28.72
N VAL A 17 5.28 -24.40 27.43
CA VAL A 17 5.75 -23.32 26.57
C VAL A 17 5.11 -22.08 27.16
N SER A 18 5.80 -21.51 28.15
CA SER A 18 5.55 -20.14 28.58
C SER A 18 5.94 -19.32 27.37
N ALA A 19 4.94 -18.87 26.62
CA ALA A 19 5.12 -17.81 25.65
C ALA A 19 5.78 -16.66 26.42
N ALA A 20 7.10 -16.50 26.24
CA ALA A 20 7.81 -15.38 26.82
C ALA A 20 7.16 -14.15 26.21
N ALA A 21 6.48 -13.36 27.03
CA ALA A 21 6.03 -12.04 26.61
C ALA A 21 7.28 -11.35 26.06
N GLN A 22 7.28 -11.05 24.75
CA GLN A 22 8.37 -10.30 24.15
C GLN A 22 8.40 -8.95 24.86
N ALA A 23 9.47 -8.71 25.60
CA ALA A 23 9.73 -7.37 26.08
C ALA A 23 9.87 -6.45 24.87
N ALA A 24 9.39 -5.21 25.00
CA ALA A 24 9.54 -4.23 23.95
C ALA A 24 11.03 -4.11 23.54
N PRO A 25 11.33 -3.90 22.24
CA PRO A 25 12.70 -3.88 21.75
C PRO A 25 13.53 -2.76 22.38
N TRP A 26 12.88 -1.68 22.82
CA TRP A 26 13.51 -0.53 23.44
C TRP A 26 13.02 -0.33 24.88
N ASN A 27 13.94 0.04 25.77
CA ASN A 27 13.64 0.39 27.16
C ASN A 27 13.78 1.91 27.36
N THR A 28 12.90 2.66 26.70
CA THR A 28 12.79 4.11 26.90
C THR A 28 12.39 4.40 28.35
N PRO A 29 12.90 5.48 28.98
CA PRO A 29 12.42 5.86 30.31
C PRO A 29 11.01 6.47 30.21
N ASP A 30 10.20 6.31 31.25
CA ASP A 30 8.93 7.03 31.40
C ASP A 30 9.14 8.53 31.14
N TYR A 31 8.33 9.11 30.25
CA TYR A 31 8.43 10.52 29.88
C TYR A 31 9.79 10.88 29.25
N TYR A 32 10.36 9.99 28.44
CA TYR A 32 11.55 10.26 27.63
C TYR A 32 11.48 11.63 26.97
N LEU A 33 12.52 12.47 27.14
CA LEU A 33 12.63 13.86 26.67
C LEU A 33 11.46 14.81 27.06
N CYS A 34 10.73 14.51 28.13
CA CYS A 34 9.62 15.34 28.57
C CYS A 34 10.07 16.51 29.46
N GLU A 35 10.36 17.65 28.84
CA GLU A 35 10.62 18.89 29.57
C GLU A 35 9.33 19.65 29.91
N ASN A 36 9.34 20.39 31.02
CA ASN A 36 8.25 21.27 31.49
C ASN A 36 6.87 20.60 31.42
N ARG A 37 6.79 19.38 31.96
CA ARG A 37 5.58 18.57 31.95
C ARG A 37 4.41 19.31 32.58
N VAL A 38 3.28 19.31 31.89
CA VAL A 38 2.00 19.84 32.36
C VAL A 38 0.96 18.74 32.51
N GLY A 39 0.01 18.94 33.42
CA GLY A 39 -1.09 18.01 33.69
C GLY A 39 -2.27 18.18 32.73
N GLY A 40 -3.34 17.43 32.95
CA GLY A 40 -4.60 17.55 32.19
C GLY A 40 -5.68 16.60 32.68
N GLU A 41 -6.72 16.45 31.87
CA GLU A 41 -7.80 15.50 32.09
C GLU A 41 -8.05 14.72 30.81
N TRP A 42 -8.60 13.51 30.88
CA TRP A 42 -9.01 12.74 29.70
C TRP A 42 -10.23 13.38 29.03
N ASN A 43 -10.01 14.25 28.05
CA ASN A 43 -11.06 14.95 27.31
C ASN A 43 -10.55 15.44 25.95
N TYR A 44 -11.43 15.86 25.04
CA TYR A 44 -10.99 16.30 23.73
C TYR A 44 -10.11 17.55 23.81
N GLY A 45 -8.93 17.47 23.17
CA GLY A 45 -7.86 18.47 23.18
C GLY A 45 -6.96 18.46 24.43
N ARG A 46 -7.21 17.56 25.40
CA ARG A 46 -6.39 17.42 26.62
C ARG A 46 -6.25 15.94 27.01
N VAL A 47 -5.07 15.54 27.42
CA VAL A 47 -4.88 14.28 28.17
C VAL A 47 -4.03 14.56 29.40
N PRO A 48 -3.86 13.59 30.33
CA PRO A 48 -3.21 13.84 31.61
C PRO A 48 -1.77 14.33 31.56
N SER A 49 -1.06 14.18 30.44
CA SER A 49 0.34 14.60 30.31
C SER A 49 0.62 15.29 28.97
N GLY A 50 1.31 16.43 29.03
CA GLY A 50 1.94 17.06 27.86
C GLY A 50 3.34 17.57 28.22
N CYS A 51 4.22 17.59 27.23
CA CYS A 51 5.63 17.98 27.36
C CYS A 51 5.98 19.04 26.32
N ASP A 52 7.03 19.82 26.53
CA ASP A 52 7.52 20.75 25.50
C ASP A 52 7.72 20.03 24.17
N LEU A 53 7.32 20.65 23.06
CA LEU A 53 7.46 20.08 21.72
C LEU A 53 8.92 20.14 21.19
N ASP A 54 9.68 21.14 21.64
CA ASP A 54 11.04 21.48 21.19
C ASP A 54 12.05 20.31 21.13
N PRO A 55 12.01 19.30 22.04
CA PRO A 55 12.90 18.15 21.96
C PRO A 55 12.70 17.27 20.71
N TRP A 56 11.56 17.39 20.03
CA TRP A 56 11.23 16.59 18.84
C TRP A 56 10.98 17.44 17.59
N GLY A 57 10.34 18.60 17.72
CA GLY A 57 9.90 19.44 16.61
C GLY A 57 10.10 20.93 16.85
N ASP A 58 9.79 21.75 15.84
CA ASP A 58 9.86 23.22 15.94
C ASP A 58 8.47 23.78 16.34
N PRO A 59 8.30 24.35 17.55
CA PRO A 59 7.04 24.96 17.97
C PRO A 59 6.53 26.04 17.04
N ARG A 60 7.42 26.84 16.45
CA ARG A 60 7.03 27.90 15.51
C ARG A 60 6.44 27.30 14.24
N PHE A 61 7.09 26.28 13.68
CA PHE A 61 6.57 25.56 12.52
C PHE A 61 5.16 25.02 12.80
N THR A 62 4.95 24.40 13.97
CA THR A 62 3.63 23.89 14.36
C THR A 62 2.58 25.00 14.49
N TYR A 63 2.91 26.16 15.04
CA TYR A 63 1.96 27.28 15.09
C TYR A 63 1.61 27.82 13.71
N GLU A 64 2.62 27.99 12.84
CA GLU A 64 2.45 28.56 11.51
C GLU A 64 1.64 27.63 10.59
N ASN A 65 1.81 26.31 10.73
CA ASN A 65 1.22 25.33 9.82
C ASN A 65 0.04 24.56 10.40
N PHE A 66 0.01 24.35 11.72
CA PHE A 66 -0.99 23.53 12.40
C PHE A 66 -1.73 24.30 13.49
N GLY A 67 -1.70 25.64 13.48
CA GLY A 67 -2.41 26.48 14.45
C GLY A 67 -3.87 26.06 14.71
N PRO A 68 -4.67 25.73 13.67
CA PRO A 68 -6.02 25.19 13.85
C PRO A 68 -6.09 23.88 14.66
N LEU A 69 -5.03 23.06 14.65
CA LEU A 69 -4.91 21.79 15.38
C LEU A 69 -4.23 21.92 16.75
N VAL A 70 -3.98 23.15 17.23
CA VAL A 70 -3.49 23.41 18.59
C VAL A 70 -4.68 23.73 19.49
N PHE A 71 -4.85 22.96 20.58
CA PHE A 71 -5.85 23.28 21.61
C PHE A 71 -5.32 24.37 22.55
N ASN A 72 -6.05 25.46 22.73
CA ASN A 72 -5.63 26.59 23.56
C ASN A 72 -6.23 26.55 24.97
N ASP A 73 -5.45 26.15 25.98
CA ASP A 73 -5.93 26.09 27.38
C ASP A 73 -6.25 27.47 27.98
N GLY A 74 -5.82 28.56 27.35
CA GLY A 74 -6.08 29.94 27.77
C GLY A 74 -7.47 30.47 27.39
N LEU A 75 -8.21 29.78 26.53
CA LEU A 75 -9.55 30.17 26.05
C LEU A 75 -10.68 29.52 26.85
N ASP A 76 -11.92 29.96 26.61
CA ASP A 76 -13.09 29.27 27.15
C ASP A 76 -13.16 27.83 26.62
N ARG A 77 -13.15 26.86 27.53
CA ARG A 77 -13.00 25.44 27.18
C ARG A 77 -14.13 24.88 26.33
N ALA A 78 -15.35 25.41 26.45
CA ALA A 78 -16.47 24.87 25.68
C ALA A 78 -16.39 25.35 24.23
N SER A 79 -16.18 26.66 24.04
CA SER A 79 -16.00 27.25 22.71
C SER A 79 -14.73 26.74 22.01
N GLU A 80 -13.62 26.66 22.73
CA GLU A 80 -12.35 26.16 22.16
C GLU A 80 -12.44 24.71 21.75
N ARG A 81 -13.13 23.87 22.55
CA ARG A 81 -13.35 22.47 22.17
C ARG A 81 -14.19 22.34 20.92
N ALA A 82 -15.26 23.14 20.76
CA ALA A 82 -16.06 23.09 19.54
C ALA A 82 -15.21 23.41 18.30
N ARG A 83 -14.45 24.52 18.34
CA ARG A 83 -13.52 24.91 17.26
C ARG A 83 -12.50 23.81 16.96
N TYR A 84 -11.85 23.30 17.99
CA TYR A 84 -10.83 22.26 17.87
C TYR A 84 -11.40 20.97 17.28
N MET A 85 -12.60 20.58 17.71
CA MET A 85 -13.24 19.34 17.28
C MET A 85 -13.68 19.39 15.82
N ASP A 86 -14.24 20.52 15.36
CA ASP A 86 -14.59 20.69 13.95
C ASP A 86 -13.35 20.50 13.06
N GLU A 87 -12.24 21.15 13.38
CA GLU A 87 -11.00 21.06 12.62
C GLU A 87 -10.36 19.67 12.69
N MET A 88 -10.21 19.12 13.91
CA MET A 88 -9.53 17.84 14.13
C MET A 88 -10.32 16.67 13.53
N HIS A 89 -11.66 16.70 13.59
CA HIS A 89 -12.50 15.71 12.94
C HIS A 89 -12.26 15.68 11.43
N SER A 90 -12.30 16.85 10.78
CA SER A 90 -12.10 16.96 9.33
C SER A 90 -10.72 16.48 8.92
N VAL A 91 -9.67 16.84 9.66
CA VAL A 91 -8.30 16.35 9.41
C VAL A 91 -8.20 14.83 9.55
N ILE A 92 -8.74 14.23 10.60
CA ILE A 92 -8.71 12.76 10.77
C ILE A 92 -9.49 12.08 9.64
N ARG A 93 -10.69 12.56 9.33
CA ARG A 93 -11.54 12.02 8.26
C ARG A 93 -10.84 12.06 6.91
N GLU A 94 -10.34 13.22 6.51
CA GLU A 94 -9.71 13.41 5.20
C GLU A 94 -8.38 12.66 5.11
N SER A 95 -7.59 12.64 6.18
CA SER A 95 -6.35 11.86 6.23
C SER A 95 -6.65 10.37 6.07
N ALA A 96 -7.68 9.85 6.76
CA ALA A 96 -8.07 8.44 6.68
C ALA A 96 -8.59 8.06 5.29
N LEU A 97 -9.42 8.90 4.67
CA LEU A 97 -9.93 8.68 3.31
C LEU A 97 -8.79 8.66 2.28
N TYR A 98 -7.96 9.70 2.29
CA TYR A 98 -6.82 9.79 1.39
C TYR A 98 -5.88 8.59 1.58
N TYR A 99 -5.53 8.28 2.84
CA TYR A 99 -4.65 7.17 3.18
C TYR A 99 -5.14 5.83 2.62
N LEU A 100 -6.44 5.54 2.75
CA LEU A 100 -7.02 4.29 2.23
C LEU A 100 -7.01 4.27 0.71
N SER A 101 -7.38 5.38 0.07
CA SER A 101 -7.44 5.46 -1.40
C SER A 101 -6.07 5.40 -2.07
N GLN A 102 -4.97 5.62 -1.36
CA GLN A 102 -3.62 5.39 -1.92
C GLN A 102 -3.21 3.90 -1.88
N ARG A 103 -3.96 3.06 -1.16
CA ARG A 103 -3.60 1.66 -0.89
C ARG A 103 -4.48 0.67 -1.62
N LYS A 104 -5.74 0.99 -1.83
CA LYS A 104 -6.72 0.13 -2.50
C LYS A 104 -7.98 0.89 -2.86
N ASP A 105 -8.70 0.34 -3.82
CA ASP A 105 -10.12 0.61 -4.01
C ASP A 105 -10.92 -0.05 -2.87
N PRO A 106 -11.63 0.73 -2.03
CA PRO A 106 -12.40 0.19 -0.91
C PRO A 106 -13.67 -0.52 -1.38
N ALA A 107 -14.00 -1.64 -0.74
CA ALA A 107 -15.29 -2.29 -0.95
C ALA A 107 -16.46 -1.40 -0.47
N GLU A 108 -17.69 -1.74 -0.86
CA GLU A 108 -18.89 -0.98 -0.46
C GLU A 108 -18.96 -0.84 1.08
N GLY A 109 -19.02 0.42 1.54
CA GLY A 109 -19.06 0.77 2.97
C GLY A 109 -17.73 0.64 3.72
N GLU A 110 -16.66 0.15 3.09
CA GLU A 110 -15.35 0.00 3.73
C GLU A 110 -14.73 1.35 4.04
N ALA A 111 -14.78 2.31 3.11
CA ALA A 111 -14.18 3.64 3.30
C ALA A 111 -14.84 4.38 4.49
N GLU A 112 -16.17 4.35 4.59
CA GLU A 112 -16.90 4.94 5.71
C GLU A 112 -16.54 4.25 7.03
N SER A 113 -16.51 2.92 7.03
CA SER A 113 -16.16 2.13 8.22
C SER A 113 -14.71 2.32 8.65
N TRP A 114 -13.79 2.51 7.69
CA TRP A 114 -12.39 2.82 7.93
C TRP A 114 -12.23 4.18 8.60
N VAL A 115 -12.85 5.23 8.04
CA VAL A 115 -12.88 6.57 8.64
C VAL A 115 -13.42 6.49 10.07
N HIS A 116 -14.53 5.79 10.24
CA HIS A 116 -15.16 5.63 11.54
C HIS A 116 -14.26 4.91 12.55
N ALA A 117 -13.58 3.84 12.12
CA ALA A 117 -12.58 3.16 12.92
C ALA A 117 -11.44 4.12 13.33
N MET A 118 -10.93 4.95 12.42
CA MET A 118 -9.85 5.90 12.71
C MET A 118 -10.26 6.93 13.76
N LEU A 119 -11.47 7.49 13.64
CA LEU A 119 -12.04 8.40 14.63
C LEU A 119 -12.17 7.72 16.00
N ALA A 120 -12.62 6.46 16.03
CA ALA A 120 -12.74 5.68 17.26
C ALA A 120 -11.37 5.37 17.89
N VAL A 121 -10.35 5.01 17.11
CA VAL A 121 -8.98 4.77 17.61
C VAL A 121 -8.40 6.05 18.19
N ALA A 122 -8.50 7.16 17.46
CA ALA A 122 -8.01 8.44 17.94
C ALA A 122 -8.71 8.86 19.25
N GLN A 123 -10.02 8.58 19.39
CA GLN A 123 -10.74 8.85 20.64
C GLN A 123 -10.27 7.90 21.74
N GLN A 124 -10.15 6.62 21.41
CA GLN A 124 -9.80 5.55 22.33
C GLN A 124 -8.47 5.81 23.02
N GLU A 125 -7.48 6.17 22.22
CA GLU A 125 -6.11 6.32 22.66
C GLU A 125 -5.84 7.72 23.23
N THR A 126 -6.44 8.77 22.69
CA THR A 126 -5.99 10.15 22.98
C THR A 126 -7.07 11.21 23.10
N PHE A 127 -8.35 10.84 22.97
CA PHE A 127 -9.43 11.83 22.84
C PHE A 127 -9.09 12.92 21.79
N TRP A 128 -8.49 12.49 20.67
CA TRP A 128 -8.06 13.38 19.58
C TRP A 128 -7.10 14.49 19.99
N SER A 129 -6.26 14.26 20.99
CA SER A 129 -5.35 15.28 21.50
C SER A 129 -3.93 15.05 20.96
N HIS A 130 -3.34 16.09 20.38
CA HIS A 130 -1.97 16.03 19.84
C HIS A 130 -1.12 17.22 20.31
N TYR A 131 -1.57 18.45 20.01
CA TYR A 131 -0.92 19.69 20.46
C TYR A 131 -1.80 20.47 21.44
N ARG A 132 -1.16 21.10 22.42
CA ARG A 132 -1.83 21.98 23.37
C ARG A 132 -0.96 23.16 23.77
N GLU A 133 -1.47 24.38 23.65
CA GLU A 133 -0.86 25.54 24.28
C GLU A 133 -1.26 25.57 25.75
N ALA A 134 -0.30 25.31 26.64
CA ALA A 134 -0.56 25.19 28.07
C ALA A 134 -0.63 26.56 28.74
N VAL A 135 -1.64 26.79 29.57
CA VAL A 135 -1.82 28.07 30.29
C VAL A 135 -0.79 28.25 31.41
N GLU A 136 -0.26 27.15 31.95
CA GLU A 136 0.68 27.15 33.08
C GLU A 136 2.00 27.84 32.75
N ASP A 137 2.48 27.72 31.50
CA ASP A 137 3.75 28.28 31.06
C ASP A 137 3.73 28.92 29.66
N ALA A 138 2.56 28.99 29.03
CA ALA A 138 2.36 29.53 27.67
C ALA A 138 3.26 28.87 26.62
N ARG A 139 3.60 27.59 26.81
CA ARG A 139 4.38 26.81 25.84
C ARG A 139 3.48 25.84 25.09
N LEU A 140 3.86 25.60 23.84
CA LEU A 140 3.28 24.54 23.05
C LEU A 140 3.76 23.19 23.56
N LYS A 141 2.80 22.32 23.82
CA LYS A 141 3.00 20.98 24.32
C LYS A 141 2.62 19.96 23.28
N MET A 142 3.44 18.92 23.17
CA MET A 142 3.04 17.66 22.57
C MET A 142 2.45 16.77 23.66
N ILE A 143 1.33 16.15 23.34
CA ILE A 143 0.65 15.22 24.23
C ILE A 143 1.45 13.91 24.36
N ARG A 144 1.43 13.32 25.57
CA ARG A 144 2.02 12.01 25.88
C ARG A 144 0.98 11.03 26.40
N GLY A 145 1.18 9.77 26.05
CA GLY A 145 0.33 8.65 26.46
C GLY A 145 0.49 8.23 27.92
N ASP A 146 -0.14 7.11 28.24
CA ASP A 146 -0.23 6.62 29.62
C ASP A 146 1.13 6.23 30.19
N SER A 147 1.36 6.63 31.45
CA SER A 147 2.63 6.40 32.16
C SER A 147 3.87 6.99 31.47
N GLY A 148 3.69 7.89 30.51
CA GLY A 148 4.79 8.57 29.82
C GLY A 148 5.35 7.82 28.62
N HIS A 149 4.70 6.74 28.20
CA HIS A 149 4.94 6.07 26.92
C HIS A 149 3.80 6.41 25.97
N GLY A 150 4.10 6.54 24.69
CA GLY A 150 3.13 7.01 23.69
C GLY A 150 3.34 8.48 23.33
N HIS A 151 3.38 8.75 22.03
CA HIS A 151 3.57 10.08 21.45
C HIS A 151 2.38 10.47 20.59
N GLY A 152 1.93 11.71 20.77
CA GLY A 152 0.94 12.30 19.90
C GLY A 152 -0.43 11.65 19.99
N MET A 153 -1.15 11.68 18.87
CA MET A 153 -2.50 11.17 18.71
C MET A 153 -2.42 9.67 18.43
N MET A 154 -3.46 8.90 18.77
CA MET A 154 -3.48 7.44 18.60
C MET A 154 -2.38 6.66 19.39
N GLN A 155 -1.61 7.35 20.26
CA GLN A 155 -0.59 6.80 21.16
C GLN A 155 0.42 5.83 20.52
N VAL A 156 1.28 6.33 19.63
CA VAL A 156 2.40 5.53 19.12
C VAL A 156 3.44 5.30 20.23
N ASP A 157 3.53 4.06 20.72
CA ASP A 157 4.37 3.67 21.87
C ASP A 157 5.87 3.71 21.55
N ASP A 158 6.64 4.50 22.31
CA ASP A 158 8.07 4.69 22.06
C ASP A 158 8.96 3.51 22.39
N ARG A 159 8.44 2.50 23.07
CA ARG A 159 9.18 1.26 23.36
C ARG A 159 9.18 0.31 22.16
N TRP A 160 8.15 0.40 21.33
CA TRP A 160 7.97 -0.46 20.15
C TRP A 160 8.31 0.25 18.85
N HIS A 161 8.14 1.58 18.80
CA HIS A 161 8.24 2.37 17.58
C HIS A 161 9.35 3.44 17.66
N PHE A 162 10.36 3.23 18.50
CA PHE A 162 11.42 4.21 18.80
C PHE A 162 12.04 4.83 17.53
N ASP A 163 12.44 4.01 16.56
CA ASP A 163 13.10 4.48 15.34
C ASP A 163 12.20 5.40 14.51
N ALA A 164 10.90 5.09 14.40
CA ALA A 164 9.94 5.94 13.70
C ALA A 164 9.78 7.30 14.41
N LEU A 165 9.75 7.29 15.74
CA LEU A 165 9.61 8.51 16.54
C LEU A 165 10.87 9.39 16.47
N GLU A 166 12.06 8.81 16.53
CA GLU A 166 13.33 9.54 16.33
C GLU A 166 13.45 10.14 14.93
N ASN A 167 12.76 9.53 13.94
CA ASN A 167 12.63 10.07 12.58
C ASN A 167 11.48 11.09 12.42
N GLY A 168 10.82 11.50 13.51
CA GLY A 168 9.85 12.59 13.51
C GLY A 168 8.37 12.17 13.47
N ALA A 169 8.06 10.87 13.38
CA ALA A 169 6.68 10.37 13.34
C ALA A 169 5.91 10.59 14.66
N GLY A 170 6.57 11.04 15.73
CA GLY A 170 5.91 11.32 17.01
C GLY A 170 5.27 12.70 17.11
N TRP A 171 5.91 13.70 16.49
CA TRP A 171 5.64 15.10 16.82
C TRP A 171 4.90 15.86 15.74
N GLN A 172 5.09 15.52 14.46
CA GLN A 172 4.37 16.14 13.36
C GLN A 172 3.05 15.36 13.20
N ILE A 173 1.91 16.03 13.34
CA ILE A 173 0.62 15.35 13.49
C ILE A 173 0.21 14.46 12.31
N PHE A 174 0.54 14.85 11.08
CA PHE A 174 0.24 14.07 9.87
C PHE A 174 1.16 12.86 9.72
N ALA A 175 2.46 13.00 10.03
CA ALA A 175 3.38 11.87 10.09
C ALA A 175 2.97 10.88 11.19
N ASN A 176 2.50 11.40 12.34
CA ASN A 176 1.99 10.60 13.45
C ASN A 176 0.71 9.85 13.08
N LEU A 177 -0.24 10.54 12.45
CA LEU A 177 -1.47 9.95 11.93
C LEU A 177 -1.17 8.87 10.89
N GLY A 178 -0.36 9.19 9.87
CA GLY A 178 0.01 8.26 8.80
C GLY A 178 0.65 6.99 9.35
N TYR A 179 1.60 7.14 10.29
CA TYR A 179 2.25 5.99 10.92
C TYR A 179 1.29 5.15 11.79
N ALA A 180 0.40 5.78 12.55
CA ALA A 180 -0.63 5.05 13.30
C ALA A 180 -1.61 4.32 12.35
N MET A 181 -1.96 4.95 11.23
CA MET A 181 -2.76 4.34 10.17
C MET A 181 -2.04 3.17 9.50
N ASP A 182 -0.71 3.19 9.34
CA ASP A 182 0.08 2.04 8.85
C ASP A 182 -0.05 0.81 9.75
N ILE A 183 0.12 1.02 11.06
CA ILE A 183 -0.02 -0.06 12.05
C ILE A 183 -1.45 -0.61 12.01
N TYR A 184 -2.44 0.28 12.03
CA TYR A 184 -3.84 -0.14 12.05
C TYR A 184 -4.30 -0.73 10.72
N TYR A 185 -3.80 -0.25 9.58
CA TYR A 185 -4.15 -0.78 8.26
C TYR A 185 -3.66 -2.20 8.08
N THR A 186 -2.44 -2.50 8.55
CA THR A 186 -1.93 -3.87 8.60
C THR A 186 -2.88 -4.77 9.39
N ALA A 187 -3.25 -4.34 10.60
CA ALA A 187 -4.23 -5.03 11.43
C ALA A 187 -5.62 -5.13 10.77
N TRP A 188 -6.03 -4.13 10.00
CA TRP A 188 -7.30 -4.12 9.27
C TRP A 188 -7.30 -5.14 8.14
N GLN A 189 -6.19 -5.30 7.41
CA GLN A 189 -6.06 -6.36 6.40
C GLN A 189 -6.12 -7.74 7.05
N ASP A 190 -5.32 -7.98 8.09
CA ASP A 190 -5.28 -9.26 8.80
C ASP A 190 -6.64 -9.63 9.40
N ALA A 191 -7.34 -8.66 9.99
CA ALA A 191 -8.65 -8.83 10.61
C ALA A 191 -9.71 -9.39 9.64
N ALA A 192 -9.57 -9.19 8.33
CA ALA A 192 -10.52 -9.72 7.35
C ALA A 192 -10.54 -11.26 7.30
N THR A 193 -9.46 -11.90 7.75
CA THR A 193 -9.29 -13.36 7.70
C THR A 193 -9.50 -14.04 9.05
N GLU A 194 -9.79 -13.26 10.09
CA GLU A 194 -9.96 -13.77 11.46
C GLU A 194 -11.28 -14.53 11.63
N ALA A 195 -11.25 -15.67 12.31
CA ALA A 195 -12.42 -16.54 12.46
C ALA A 195 -13.59 -15.88 13.23
N CYS A 196 -13.31 -14.82 13.99
CA CYS A 196 -14.31 -14.03 14.71
C CYS A 196 -14.91 -12.87 13.90
N VAL A 197 -14.44 -12.64 12.66
CA VAL A 197 -14.90 -11.56 11.78
C VAL A 197 -15.70 -12.17 10.63
N PRO A 198 -17.04 -12.08 10.66
CA PRO A 198 -17.86 -12.49 9.52
C PRO A 198 -17.56 -11.63 8.28
N ASP A 199 -17.66 -12.23 7.10
CA ASP A 199 -17.50 -11.52 5.82
C ASP A 199 -18.45 -10.32 5.75
N GLY A 200 -17.89 -9.15 5.42
CA GLY A 200 -18.64 -7.90 5.30
C GLY A 200 -19.03 -7.24 6.63
N ASP A 201 -18.67 -7.81 7.78
CA ASP A 201 -18.90 -7.18 9.09
C ASP A 201 -17.77 -6.21 9.43
N TRP A 202 -17.91 -4.97 8.96
CA TRP A 202 -16.95 -3.90 9.20
C TRP A 202 -16.76 -3.56 10.68
N VAL A 203 -17.77 -3.77 11.52
CA VAL A 203 -17.70 -3.50 12.95
C VAL A 203 -16.84 -4.55 13.64
N ALA A 204 -17.07 -5.84 13.34
CA ALA A 204 -16.22 -6.92 13.84
C ALA A 204 -14.76 -6.76 13.33
N ARG A 205 -14.59 -6.36 12.07
CA ARG A 205 -13.28 -6.06 11.49
C ARG A 205 -12.58 -4.92 12.24
N ALA A 206 -13.28 -3.82 12.54
CA ALA A 206 -12.74 -2.71 13.32
C ALA A 206 -12.32 -3.14 14.74
N ARG A 207 -13.12 -3.97 15.42
CA ARG A 207 -12.76 -4.50 16.75
C ARG A 207 -11.53 -5.39 16.71
N SER A 208 -11.44 -6.26 15.70
CA SER A 208 -10.33 -7.17 15.51
C SER A 208 -9.04 -6.42 15.18
N ALA A 209 -9.12 -5.45 14.26
CA ALA A 209 -8.01 -4.58 13.92
C ALA A 209 -7.51 -3.77 15.13
N TYR A 210 -8.42 -3.20 15.93
CA TYR A 210 -8.04 -2.52 17.17
C TYR A 210 -7.39 -3.48 18.18
N SER A 211 -7.89 -4.71 18.29
CA SER A 211 -7.30 -5.72 19.18
C SER A 211 -5.85 -6.02 18.81
N MET A 212 -5.54 -6.07 17.51
CA MET A 212 -4.17 -6.23 17.02
C MET A 212 -3.33 -4.96 17.13
N TYR A 213 -3.90 -3.79 16.85
CA TYR A 213 -3.23 -2.50 17.02
C TYR A 213 -2.72 -2.32 18.45
N ASN A 214 -3.57 -2.62 19.43
CA ASN A 214 -3.28 -2.45 20.85
C ASN A 214 -2.53 -3.66 21.48
N GLY A 215 -2.66 -4.85 20.91
CA GLY A 215 -2.19 -6.11 21.51
C GLY A 215 -1.16 -6.90 20.70
N GLY A 216 -0.84 -6.45 19.48
CA GLY A 216 -0.01 -7.14 18.50
C GLY A 216 -0.79 -8.11 17.59
N PRO A 217 -0.20 -8.55 16.45
CA PRO A 217 -0.91 -9.28 15.39
C PRO A 217 -1.67 -10.53 15.85
N SER A 218 -1.18 -11.23 16.87
CA SER A 218 -1.83 -12.45 17.41
C SER A 218 -3.13 -12.21 18.18
N LYS A 219 -3.59 -10.96 18.30
CA LYS A 219 -4.72 -10.57 19.15
C LYS A 219 -6.02 -10.29 18.40
N GLY A 220 -6.15 -10.62 17.11
CA GLY A 220 -7.36 -10.37 16.31
C GLY A 220 -8.68 -10.70 17.02
N CYS A 221 -8.80 -11.92 17.54
CA CYS A 221 -10.01 -12.34 18.24
C CYS A 221 -10.03 -12.12 19.76
N ARG A 222 -9.13 -11.30 20.31
CA ARG A 222 -9.05 -11.02 21.76
C ARG A 222 -10.39 -10.56 22.35
N TRP A 223 -11.12 -9.73 21.62
CA TRP A 223 -12.42 -9.19 22.03
C TRP A 223 -13.52 -10.26 22.19
N THR A 224 -13.28 -11.51 21.80
CA THR A 224 -14.20 -12.63 22.05
C THR A 224 -13.93 -13.35 23.37
N ASP A 225 -12.76 -13.12 23.98
CA ASP A 225 -12.32 -13.75 25.22
C ASP A 225 -12.41 -12.78 26.40
N SER A 226 -13.52 -12.83 27.14
CA SER A 226 -13.73 -12.03 28.35
C SER A 226 -12.72 -12.27 29.48
N SER A 227 -11.86 -13.30 29.36
CA SER A 227 -10.81 -13.60 30.34
C SER A 227 -9.45 -12.97 30.00
N ASP A 228 -9.26 -12.46 28.77
CA ASP A 228 -8.04 -11.71 28.43
C ASP A 228 -8.00 -10.41 29.25
N VAL A 229 -6.83 -10.10 29.80
CA VAL A 229 -6.63 -8.95 30.69
C VAL A 229 -6.91 -7.62 30.00
N TRP A 230 -6.84 -7.58 28.66
CA TRP A 230 -7.09 -6.38 27.84
C TRP A 230 -8.46 -6.38 27.15
N TYR A 231 -9.32 -7.37 27.38
CA TYR A 231 -10.69 -7.41 26.83
C TYR A 231 -11.47 -6.11 27.07
N ARG A 232 -11.29 -5.48 28.23
CA ARG A 232 -11.96 -4.22 28.58
C ARG A 232 -11.58 -3.06 27.66
N ASN A 233 -10.38 -3.09 27.07
CA ASN A 233 -9.96 -2.07 26.11
C ASN A 233 -10.76 -2.20 24.80
N ASP A 234 -11.03 -3.44 24.36
CA ASP A 234 -11.85 -3.69 23.17
C ASP A 234 -13.30 -3.29 23.39
N GLU A 235 -13.85 -3.52 24.59
CA GLU A 235 -15.19 -3.07 24.97
C GLU A 235 -15.29 -1.54 24.99
N ALA A 236 -14.28 -0.86 25.54
CA ALA A 236 -14.24 0.60 25.53
C ALA A 236 -14.11 1.17 24.10
N TYR A 237 -13.31 0.53 23.25
CA TYR A 237 -13.18 0.91 21.85
C TYR A 237 -14.51 0.77 21.09
N ILE A 238 -15.17 -0.39 21.19
CA ILE A 238 -16.44 -0.61 20.47
C ILE A 238 -17.56 0.29 21.01
N GLU A 239 -17.55 0.62 22.29
CA GLU A 239 -18.47 1.62 22.85
C GLU A 239 -18.27 2.99 22.18
N LYS A 240 -17.02 3.44 22.02
CA LYS A 240 -16.68 4.70 21.37
C LYS A 240 -17.07 4.69 19.88
N TYR A 241 -16.74 3.62 19.18
CA TYR A 241 -17.15 3.38 17.80
C TYR A 241 -18.68 3.48 17.67
N ASN A 242 -19.45 2.76 18.48
CA ASN A 242 -20.92 2.78 18.33
C ASN A 242 -21.56 4.11 18.74
N ASN A 243 -21.06 4.75 19.82
CA ASN A 243 -21.71 5.93 20.39
C ASN A 243 -21.37 7.23 19.67
N GLN A 244 -20.22 7.30 18.99
CA GLN A 244 -19.75 8.48 18.26
C GLN A 244 -19.87 9.77 19.08
N SER A 245 -19.51 9.69 20.36
CA SER A 245 -19.78 10.76 21.33
C SER A 245 -19.19 12.12 20.94
N TRP A 246 -18.15 12.11 20.08
CA TRP A 246 -17.51 13.28 19.50
C TRP A 246 -18.47 14.14 18.66
N LEU A 247 -19.48 13.56 18.02
CA LEU A 247 -20.47 14.29 17.22
C LEU A 247 -21.21 15.37 18.04
N ASN A 248 -21.36 15.16 19.36
CA ASN A 248 -22.00 16.13 20.26
C ASN A 248 -21.14 17.35 20.59
N LEU A 249 -19.87 17.33 20.20
CA LEU A 249 -18.89 18.36 20.51
C LEU A 249 -18.53 19.21 19.30
N MET A 250 -19.00 18.83 18.12
CA MET A 250 -18.80 19.56 16.87
C MET A 250 -19.97 20.51 16.61
N SER A 251 -19.66 21.64 15.98
CA SER A 251 -20.68 22.55 15.47
C SER A 251 -21.10 22.17 14.04
N ASN A 252 -20.19 21.57 13.28
CA ASN A 252 -20.44 21.11 11.91
C ASN A 252 -19.65 19.82 11.60
N PRO A 253 -20.29 18.64 11.57
CA PRO A 253 -19.64 17.40 11.15
C PRO A 253 -19.09 17.43 9.71
N GLU A 254 -19.68 18.27 8.85
CA GLU A 254 -19.27 18.49 7.45
C GLU A 254 -18.31 19.68 7.32
N TYR A 255 -17.62 20.05 8.40
CA TYR A 255 -16.63 21.11 8.33
C TYR A 255 -15.52 20.71 7.35
N VAL A 256 -15.05 21.68 6.56
CA VAL A 256 -13.91 21.52 5.65
C VAL A 256 -12.71 22.14 6.35
N THR A 257 -11.65 21.36 6.53
CA THR A 257 -10.45 21.83 7.24
C THR A 257 -9.80 23.00 6.52
N ALA A 258 -9.19 23.90 7.29
CA ALA A 258 -8.39 25.01 6.77
C ALA A 258 -6.98 24.56 6.36
N LEU A 259 -6.66 23.27 6.48
CA LEU A 259 -5.35 22.69 6.20
C LEU A 259 -5.38 21.88 4.92
N ASP A 260 -4.24 21.90 4.23
CA ASP A 260 -4.02 21.04 3.08
C ASP A 260 -3.59 19.64 3.55
N VAL A 261 -4.57 18.80 3.88
CA VAL A 261 -4.33 17.47 4.45
C VAL A 261 -3.44 16.63 3.56
N VAL A 262 -3.70 16.62 2.25
CA VAL A 262 -2.92 15.80 1.32
C VAL A 262 -1.48 16.28 1.25
N CYS A 263 -1.23 17.58 1.14
CA CYS A 263 0.13 18.15 1.17
C CYS A 263 0.90 17.69 2.41
N PHE A 264 0.27 17.79 3.59
CA PHE A 264 0.93 17.43 4.84
C PHE A 264 1.07 15.93 5.08
N VAL A 265 0.16 15.08 4.57
CA VAL A 265 0.27 13.62 4.63
C VAL A 265 1.39 13.12 3.74
N GLU A 266 1.55 13.69 2.54
CA GLU A 266 2.64 13.33 1.62
C GLU A 266 4.00 13.92 2.03
N ALA A 267 4.04 14.79 3.04
CA ALA A 267 5.23 15.51 3.48
C ALA A 267 5.94 16.28 2.36
N ALA A 268 5.18 16.78 1.38
CA ALA A 268 5.72 17.50 0.24
C ALA A 268 6.48 18.78 0.67
N GLU A 269 7.61 19.06 0.01
CA GLU A 269 8.35 20.30 0.26
C GLU A 269 7.50 21.53 -0.09
N GLY A 270 7.37 22.48 0.83
CA GLY A 270 6.69 23.75 0.58
C GLY A 270 5.24 23.85 1.07
N CYS A 271 4.69 22.84 1.74
CA CYS A 271 3.41 22.98 2.42
C CYS A 271 3.49 24.12 3.47
N SER A 272 2.68 25.17 3.29
CA SER A 272 2.56 26.29 4.24
C SER A 272 1.10 26.58 4.55
N GLY A 273 0.73 26.64 5.83
CA GLY A 273 -0.68 26.65 6.26
C GLY A 273 -1.44 27.98 6.22
N ILE A 274 -2.77 27.83 6.24
CA ILE A 274 -3.85 28.79 6.52
C ILE A 274 -4.34 29.68 5.34
N GLN A 275 -4.97 29.06 4.33
CA GLN A 275 -6.12 29.67 3.66
C GLN A 275 -7.22 28.60 3.56
N ALA A 276 -8.42 28.92 4.04
CA ALA A 276 -9.59 28.10 3.76
C ALA A 276 -9.81 28.11 2.25
N ILE A 277 -9.76 26.94 1.63
CA ILE A 277 -9.94 26.76 0.20
C ILE A 277 -11.41 26.47 -0.04
N ASP A 278 -12.05 27.25 -0.92
CA ASP A 278 -13.40 26.91 -1.40
C ASP A 278 -13.27 25.83 -2.48
N PRO A 279 -13.72 24.59 -2.23
CA PRO A 279 -13.60 23.52 -3.20
C PRO A 279 -14.40 23.75 -4.48
N ASP A 280 -15.43 24.59 -4.44
CA ASP A 280 -16.30 24.86 -5.59
C ASP A 280 -15.81 26.05 -6.45
N ASP A 281 -14.78 26.77 -6.01
CA ASP A 281 -14.14 27.83 -6.80
C ASP A 281 -12.97 27.26 -7.61
N SER A 282 -13.12 27.23 -8.94
CA SER A 282 -12.13 26.64 -9.84
C SER A 282 -10.77 27.36 -9.84
N VAL A 283 -10.70 28.59 -9.32
CA VAL A 283 -9.42 29.28 -9.07
C VAL A 283 -8.53 28.49 -8.12
N ASN A 284 -9.11 27.63 -7.28
CA ASN A 284 -8.39 26.82 -6.32
C ASN A 284 -7.94 25.46 -6.86
N TRP A 285 -8.32 25.08 -8.08
CA TRP A 285 -8.12 23.72 -8.61
C TRP A 285 -6.77 23.53 -9.30
N GLU A 286 -6.21 24.60 -9.88
CA GLU A 286 -4.92 24.52 -10.58
C GLU A 286 -3.81 24.01 -9.65
N GLY A 287 -3.04 23.02 -10.12
CA GLY A 287 -1.97 22.38 -9.34
C GLY A 287 -2.44 21.38 -8.28
N ARG A 288 -3.74 21.11 -8.20
CA ARG A 288 -4.34 20.12 -7.28
C ARG A 288 -4.95 18.96 -8.04
N VAL A 289 -5.13 17.85 -7.35
CA VAL A 289 -5.95 16.72 -7.81
C VAL A 289 -7.42 17.06 -7.56
N VAL A 290 -8.18 17.26 -8.61
CA VAL A 290 -9.62 17.46 -8.56
C VAL A 290 -10.30 16.08 -8.57
N ARG A 291 -10.86 15.65 -7.43
CA ARG A 291 -11.57 14.38 -7.32
C ARG A 291 -13.06 14.60 -7.51
N LEU A 292 -13.62 13.96 -8.54
CA LEU A 292 -15.02 14.13 -8.92
C LEU A 292 -15.92 13.18 -8.13
N GLU A 293 -17.19 13.55 -7.95
CA GLU A 293 -18.20 12.65 -7.35
C GLU A 293 -18.39 11.33 -8.13
N SER A 294 -18.06 11.34 -9.43
CA SER A 294 -18.09 10.15 -10.29
C SER A 294 -16.89 9.21 -10.09
N GLY A 295 -15.91 9.58 -9.26
CA GLY A 295 -14.76 8.75 -8.87
C GLY A 295 -13.45 9.11 -9.56
N GLU A 296 -13.51 9.79 -10.72
CA GLU A 296 -12.33 10.15 -11.48
C GLU A 296 -11.44 11.16 -10.72
N SER A 297 -10.14 11.07 -10.95
CA SER A 297 -9.13 11.98 -10.40
C SER A 297 -8.50 12.76 -11.53
N CYS A 298 -8.60 14.09 -11.47
CA CYS A 298 -8.32 14.97 -12.59
C CYS A 298 -7.34 16.09 -12.26
N LEU A 299 -6.65 16.60 -13.28
CA LEU A 299 -5.91 17.85 -13.24
C LEU A 299 -6.69 18.90 -14.04
N TYR A 300 -6.87 20.08 -13.47
CA TYR A 300 -7.53 21.19 -14.15
C TYR A 300 -6.51 22.16 -14.75
N ASP A 301 -6.63 22.42 -16.05
CA ASP A 301 -5.72 23.32 -16.79
C ASP A 301 -6.26 24.76 -16.98
N GLY A 302 -7.37 25.09 -16.31
CA GLY A 302 -8.12 26.34 -16.51
C GLY A 302 -9.31 26.21 -17.47
N SER A 303 -9.48 25.07 -18.16
CA SER A 303 -10.57 24.87 -19.12
C SER A 303 -11.09 23.43 -19.24
N VAL A 304 -10.21 22.44 -19.05
CA VAL A 304 -10.50 21.01 -19.19
C VAL A 304 -10.04 20.30 -17.92
N LEU A 305 -10.78 19.26 -17.54
CA LEU A 305 -10.36 18.29 -16.55
C LEU A 305 -9.74 17.10 -17.29
N ASP A 306 -8.42 16.97 -17.22
CA ASP A 306 -7.69 15.80 -17.72
C ASP A 306 -7.65 14.75 -16.62
N CYS A 307 -8.27 13.60 -16.85
CA CYS A 307 -8.70 12.69 -15.81
C CYS A 307 -8.18 11.27 -16.05
N VAL A 308 -8.06 10.52 -14.96
CA VAL A 308 -8.01 9.06 -14.95
C VAL A 308 -9.15 8.52 -14.09
N GLU A 309 -9.54 7.28 -14.35
CA GLU A 309 -10.66 6.63 -13.67
C GLU A 309 -10.38 6.42 -12.17
N GLN A 310 -9.12 6.15 -11.81
CA GLN A 310 -8.69 5.86 -10.44
C GLN A 310 -7.57 6.80 -9.97
N MET A 311 -7.53 7.07 -8.66
CA MET A 311 -6.53 7.98 -8.06
C MET A 311 -5.11 7.43 -8.16
N GLU A 312 -4.98 6.11 -8.07
CA GLU A 312 -3.72 5.39 -8.15
C GLU A 312 -2.98 5.64 -9.47
N ASP A 313 -3.71 5.98 -10.53
CA ASP A 313 -3.15 6.32 -11.84
C ASP A 313 -2.93 7.83 -12.02
N PHE A 314 -3.37 8.69 -11.10
CA PHE A 314 -3.35 10.15 -11.31
C PHE A 314 -1.94 10.70 -11.56
N ILE A 315 -0.92 10.06 -11.01
CA ILE A 315 0.49 10.43 -11.21
C ILE A 315 0.84 10.48 -12.70
N CYS A 316 0.25 9.62 -13.55
CA CYS A 316 0.53 9.66 -14.99
C CYS A 316 0.05 10.98 -15.63
N VAL A 317 -1.14 11.47 -15.27
CA VAL A 317 -1.69 12.75 -15.75
C VAL A 317 -0.81 13.90 -15.26
N ALA A 318 -0.43 13.86 -13.98
CA ALA A 318 0.41 14.87 -13.36
C ALA A 318 1.78 14.98 -14.05
N LEU A 319 2.40 13.84 -14.39
CA LEU A 319 3.66 13.77 -15.14
C LEU A 319 3.53 14.27 -16.58
N GLN A 320 2.46 13.90 -17.31
CA GLN A 320 2.23 14.40 -18.67
C GLN A 320 2.13 15.92 -18.75
N ASN A 321 1.60 16.52 -17.68
CA ASN A 321 1.38 17.96 -17.58
C ASN A 321 2.52 18.69 -16.84
N ASP A 322 3.58 18.00 -16.39
CA ASP A 322 4.71 18.56 -15.63
C ASP A 322 4.26 19.33 -14.36
N VAL A 323 3.24 18.80 -13.67
CA VAL A 323 2.67 19.40 -12.46
C VAL A 323 2.89 18.46 -11.29
N ILE A 324 3.64 18.89 -10.27
CA ILE A 324 3.63 18.19 -8.97
C ILE A 324 2.35 18.58 -8.25
N ALA A 325 1.42 17.63 -8.12
CA ALA A 325 0.18 17.91 -7.42
C ALA A 325 0.48 18.06 -5.93
N ILE A 326 0.10 19.20 -5.37
CA ILE A 326 0.40 19.51 -3.97
C ILE A 326 -0.68 19.01 -3.01
N SER A 327 -1.85 18.60 -3.55
CA SER A 327 -3.03 18.25 -2.73
C SER A 327 -4.19 17.69 -3.53
N SER A 328 -5.26 17.25 -2.85
CA SER A 328 -6.56 16.96 -3.47
C SER A 328 -7.64 17.97 -3.07
N ILE A 329 -8.61 18.19 -3.96
CA ILE A 329 -9.81 18.99 -3.74
C ILE A 329 -11.04 18.25 -4.26
N TYR A 330 -12.18 18.46 -3.60
CA TYR A 330 -13.42 17.71 -3.83
C TYR A 330 -14.57 18.68 -4.15
N PRO A 331 -14.62 19.24 -5.38
CA PRO A 331 -15.72 20.09 -5.79
C PRO A 331 -17.03 19.31 -5.87
N SER A 332 -18.15 20.00 -5.66
CA SER A 332 -19.48 19.46 -5.90
C SER A 332 -19.71 19.15 -7.38
N ALA A 333 -20.64 18.23 -7.67
CA ALA A 333 -21.07 17.97 -9.04
C ALA A 333 -21.57 19.24 -9.77
N ALA A 334 -22.16 20.19 -9.03
CA ALA A 334 -22.62 21.45 -9.59
C ALA A 334 -21.46 22.37 -10.02
N ALA A 335 -20.35 22.37 -9.29
CA ALA A 335 -19.17 23.17 -9.62
C ALA A 335 -18.43 22.64 -10.86
N THR A 336 -18.48 21.32 -11.08
CA THR A 336 -17.86 20.66 -12.24
C THR A 336 -18.79 20.51 -13.44
N ASP A 337 -20.05 20.93 -13.32
CA ASP A 337 -21.03 20.88 -14.40
C ASP A 337 -20.62 21.80 -15.56
N GLY A 338 -20.68 21.28 -16.78
CA GLY A 338 -20.30 22.00 -17.99
C GLY A 338 -18.79 22.14 -18.25
N ILE A 339 -17.92 21.61 -17.39
CA ILE A 339 -16.48 21.53 -17.66
C ILE A 339 -16.19 20.25 -18.46
N ASN A 340 -15.49 20.39 -19.59
CA ASN A 340 -15.14 19.25 -20.43
C ASN A 340 -14.16 18.32 -19.69
N ARG A 341 -14.37 17.02 -19.83
CA ARG A 341 -13.54 15.98 -19.23
C ARG A 341 -12.84 15.19 -20.33
N SER A 342 -11.56 14.91 -20.14
CA SER A 342 -10.76 14.01 -20.97
C SER A 342 -10.32 12.85 -20.09
N ILE A 343 -11.03 11.73 -20.15
CA ILE A 343 -10.67 10.54 -19.36
C ILE A 343 -9.68 9.71 -20.16
N GLN A 344 -8.47 9.59 -19.65
CA GLN A 344 -7.40 8.78 -20.24
C GLN A 344 -7.47 7.34 -19.74
N ASP A 345 -7.26 6.40 -20.65
CA ASP A 345 -6.98 5.02 -20.27
C ASP A 345 -5.63 4.95 -19.54
N ARG A 346 -5.57 4.19 -18.45
CA ARG A 346 -4.37 4.10 -17.61
C ARG A 346 -3.12 3.64 -18.36
N HIS A 347 -3.26 2.66 -19.27
CA HIS A 347 -2.12 2.14 -20.02
C HIS A 347 -1.62 3.18 -21.02
N GLN A 348 -2.53 3.84 -21.73
CA GLN A 348 -2.16 4.93 -22.64
C GLN A 348 -1.53 6.11 -21.88
N CYS A 349 -2.03 6.41 -20.69
CA CYS A 349 -1.53 7.50 -19.89
C CYS A 349 -0.09 7.25 -19.44
N TRP A 350 0.20 6.06 -18.91
CA TRP A 350 1.54 5.64 -18.51
C TRP A 350 2.52 5.53 -19.69
N ASP A 351 2.04 5.09 -20.85
CA ASP A 351 2.85 5.03 -22.07
C ASP A 351 3.41 6.40 -22.46
N THR A 352 2.61 7.45 -22.26
CA THR A 352 2.98 8.83 -22.57
C THR A 352 3.79 9.46 -21.43
N ALA A 353 3.42 9.19 -20.18
CA ALA A 353 4.04 9.78 -19.00
C ALA A 353 5.45 9.23 -18.73
N LEU A 354 5.63 7.91 -18.87
CA LEU A 354 6.83 7.20 -18.42
C LEU A 354 7.20 6.06 -19.37
N GLY A 355 7.75 6.39 -20.53
CA GLY A 355 8.02 5.42 -21.61
C GLY A 355 9.02 4.29 -21.28
N GLU A 356 9.74 4.37 -20.16
CA GLU A 356 10.61 3.31 -19.64
C GLU A 356 9.87 2.28 -18.76
N LEU A 357 8.65 2.59 -18.34
CA LEU A 357 7.81 1.71 -17.53
C LEU A 357 7.45 0.46 -18.35
N ARG A 358 7.56 -0.70 -17.71
CA ARG A 358 7.22 -1.98 -18.32
C ARG A 358 5.71 -2.15 -18.30
N LYS A 359 5.16 -2.42 -19.48
CA LYS A 359 3.72 -2.53 -19.71
C LYS A 359 3.23 -3.94 -19.44
N VAL A 360 1.93 -4.09 -19.22
CA VAL A 360 1.27 -5.40 -19.16
C VAL A 360 1.63 -6.22 -20.40
N GLY A 361 1.99 -7.48 -20.17
CA GLY A 361 2.45 -8.44 -21.16
C GLY A 361 3.95 -8.38 -21.49
N GLN A 362 4.65 -7.30 -21.15
CA GLN A 362 6.09 -7.21 -21.32
C GLN A 362 6.85 -8.03 -20.28
N THR A 363 8.11 -8.34 -20.58
CA THR A 363 8.96 -9.17 -19.74
C THR A 363 9.98 -8.34 -18.98
N ILE A 364 10.15 -8.68 -17.71
CA ILE A 364 11.19 -8.16 -16.85
C ILE A 364 12.11 -9.28 -16.35
N GLN A 365 13.36 -8.94 -16.09
CA GLN A 365 14.31 -9.80 -15.39
C GLN A 365 14.61 -9.19 -14.02
N THR A 366 14.42 -9.94 -12.95
CA THR A 366 14.76 -9.45 -11.61
C THR A 366 16.26 -9.53 -11.35
N VAL A 367 16.84 -8.49 -10.77
CA VAL A 367 18.29 -8.40 -10.47
C VAL A 367 18.60 -8.90 -9.06
N GLN A 368 17.59 -8.98 -8.20
CA GLN A 368 17.67 -9.52 -6.85
C GLN A 368 16.42 -10.35 -6.51
N GLY A 369 16.45 -11.05 -5.37
CA GLY A 369 15.25 -11.70 -4.84
C GLY A 369 14.36 -10.65 -4.20
N ILE A 370 13.11 -10.55 -4.67
CA ILE A 370 12.16 -9.50 -4.30
C ILE A 370 10.90 -10.18 -3.79
N ASN A 371 10.44 -9.80 -2.62
CA ASN A 371 9.25 -10.37 -2.02
C ASN A 371 7.99 -9.92 -2.76
N LEU A 372 7.07 -10.86 -3.01
CA LEU A 372 5.77 -10.58 -3.61
C LEU A 372 4.82 -10.07 -2.54
N ARG A 373 4.11 -8.98 -2.85
CA ARG A 373 3.15 -8.33 -1.95
C ARG A 373 1.74 -8.34 -2.51
N GLU A 374 0.73 -8.44 -1.66
CA GLU A 374 -0.67 -8.48 -2.10
C GLU A 374 -1.10 -7.20 -2.81
N THR A 375 -0.58 -6.06 -2.35
CA THR A 375 -0.75 -4.72 -2.95
C THR A 375 0.63 -4.07 -3.11
N PRO A 376 0.77 -2.99 -3.92
CA PRO A 376 2.02 -2.25 -4.02
C PRO A 376 2.53 -1.83 -2.63
N GLY A 377 3.71 -2.31 -2.22
CA GLY A 377 4.30 -2.04 -0.90
C GLY A 377 3.55 -2.64 0.31
N GLY A 378 2.48 -3.43 0.10
CA GLY A 378 1.65 -4.00 1.16
C GLY A 378 2.19 -5.27 1.81
N THR A 379 1.29 -6.08 2.37
CA THR A 379 1.63 -7.33 3.08
C THR A 379 2.37 -8.32 2.18
N ASP A 380 3.38 -8.97 2.75
CA ASP A 380 4.15 -10.02 2.10
C ASP A 380 3.31 -11.31 1.95
N THR A 381 3.30 -11.86 0.74
CA THR A 381 2.62 -13.12 0.41
C THR A 381 3.40 -14.36 0.85
N GLY A 382 4.68 -14.19 1.22
CA GLY A 382 5.61 -15.27 1.54
C GLY A 382 6.22 -15.96 0.32
N ALA A 383 5.94 -15.47 -0.89
CA ALA A 383 6.61 -15.85 -2.13
C ALA A 383 7.64 -14.78 -2.53
N ASP A 384 8.75 -15.21 -3.11
CA ASP A 384 9.82 -14.32 -3.57
C ASP A 384 10.15 -14.60 -5.04
N THR A 385 10.58 -13.57 -5.77
CA THR A 385 11.27 -13.79 -7.04
C THR A 385 12.65 -14.37 -6.82
N GLU A 386 13.17 -15.06 -7.84
CA GLU A 386 14.55 -15.53 -7.85
C GLU A 386 15.43 -14.63 -8.71
N VAL A 387 16.65 -14.37 -8.23
CA VAL A 387 17.65 -13.56 -8.93
C VAL A 387 17.87 -14.05 -10.36
N GLY A 388 17.73 -13.15 -11.33
CA GLY A 388 17.96 -13.42 -12.75
C GLY A 388 16.81 -14.12 -13.47
N GLN A 389 15.71 -14.47 -12.79
CA GLN A 389 14.52 -15.02 -13.44
C GLN A 389 13.74 -13.96 -14.21
N PHE A 390 13.00 -14.44 -15.20
CA PHE A 390 12.16 -13.65 -16.09
C PHE A 390 10.69 -13.79 -15.69
N TYR A 391 9.99 -12.66 -15.61
CA TYR A 391 8.59 -12.60 -15.26
C TYR A 391 7.83 -11.74 -16.26
N GLN A 392 6.58 -12.09 -16.52
CA GLN A 392 5.68 -11.27 -17.31
C GLN A 392 4.98 -10.27 -16.39
N VAL A 393 4.93 -9.01 -16.81
CA VAL A 393 4.19 -7.95 -16.11
C VAL A 393 2.70 -8.16 -16.34
N LEU A 394 1.93 -8.34 -15.28
CA LEU A 394 0.48 -8.55 -15.30
C LEU A 394 -0.30 -7.31 -14.90
N ASP A 395 0.35 -6.39 -14.19
CA ASP A 395 -0.13 -5.06 -13.88
C ASP A 395 1.06 -4.16 -13.51
N MET A 396 0.86 -2.85 -13.55
CA MET A 396 1.83 -1.86 -13.09
C MET A 396 1.16 -0.78 -12.26
N VAL A 397 1.87 -0.35 -11.20
CA VAL A 397 1.49 0.79 -10.37
C VAL A 397 2.75 1.61 -10.11
N VAL A 398 2.64 2.93 -10.21
CA VAL A 398 3.70 3.86 -9.79
C VAL A 398 3.17 4.66 -8.61
N ARG A 399 3.98 4.78 -7.57
CA ARG A 399 3.69 5.61 -6.39
C ARG A 399 4.74 6.69 -6.24
N ASP A 400 4.36 7.75 -5.53
CA ASP A 400 5.19 8.94 -5.31
C ASP A 400 5.54 9.65 -6.62
N GLN A 401 5.12 10.91 -6.76
CA GLN A 401 5.32 11.65 -8.01
C GLN A 401 6.79 12.05 -8.24
N VAL A 402 7.61 12.11 -7.19
CA VAL A 402 9.00 12.53 -7.24
C VAL A 402 9.92 11.34 -7.39
N GLU A 403 9.80 10.36 -6.49
CA GLU A 403 10.66 9.17 -6.49
C GLU A 403 10.21 8.16 -7.55
N LEU A 404 8.93 8.14 -7.93
CA LEU A 404 8.38 7.23 -8.95
C LEU A 404 8.64 5.76 -8.61
N HIS A 405 8.28 5.34 -7.39
CA HIS A 405 8.37 3.94 -6.96
C HIS A 405 7.52 3.04 -7.87
N ARG A 406 8.17 2.19 -8.65
CA ARG A 406 7.53 1.27 -9.61
C ARG A 406 7.18 -0.03 -8.91
N TYR A 407 5.99 -0.55 -9.19
CA TYR A 407 5.56 -1.87 -8.76
C TYR A 407 5.01 -2.64 -9.96
N TYR A 408 5.44 -3.88 -10.09
CA TYR A 408 4.97 -4.78 -11.15
C TYR A 408 4.27 -5.97 -10.52
N ARG A 409 3.04 -6.26 -10.96
CA ARG A 409 2.39 -7.51 -10.61
C ARG A 409 2.98 -8.63 -11.47
N VAL A 410 3.41 -9.70 -10.85
CA VAL A 410 3.99 -10.88 -11.50
C VAL A 410 3.42 -12.15 -10.89
N ARG A 411 3.67 -13.30 -11.52
CA ARG A 411 3.31 -14.62 -11.00
C ARG A 411 4.58 -15.42 -10.64
N VAL A 412 4.62 -15.96 -9.42
CA VAL A 412 5.64 -16.89 -8.93
C VAL A 412 4.96 -18.19 -8.51
N GLY A 413 5.13 -19.24 -9.33
CA GLY A 413 4.35 -20.47 -9.15
C GLY A 413 2.87 -20.20 -9.34
N ASP A 414 2.05 -20.51 -8.33
CA ASP A 414 0.61 -20.26 -8.33
C ASP A 414 0.22 -18.93 -7.62
N VAL A 415 1.21 -18.17 -7.13
CA VAL A 415 0.97 -16.92 -6.38
C VAL A 415 1.20 -15.72 -7.29
N GLU A 416 0.25 -14.80 -7.30
CA GLU A 416 0.39 -13.49 -7.94
C GLU A 416 0.54 -12.39 -6.90
N GLY A 417 1.39 -11.41 -7.18
CA GLY A 417 1.60 -10.28 -6.29
C GLY A 417 2.49 -9.21 -6.93
N TYR A 418 2.60 -8.07 -6.27
CA TYR A 418 3.43 -6.95 -6.67
C TYR A 418 4.85 -7.10 -6.13
N ILE A 419 5.83 -6.88 -7.01
CA ILE A 419 7.23 -6.72 -6.65
C ILE A 419 7.63 -5.26 -6.80
N TYR A 420 8.59 -4.82 -5.98
CA TYR A 420 9.18 -3.50 -6.14
C TYR A 420 10.15 -3.51 -7.34
N GLY A 421 9.91 -2.62 -8.29
CA GLY A 421 10.71 -2.43 -9.51
C GLY A 421 11.70 -1.27 -9.42
N GLY A 422 11.93 -0.72 -8.23
CA GLY A 422 12.79 0.43 -7.99
C GLY A 422 12.14 1.79 -8.25
N ASP A 423 12.84 2.84 -7.87
CA ASP A 423 12.49 4.23 -8.06
C ASP A 423 13.20 4.83 -9.28
N ALA A 424 13.03 6.12 -9.51
CA ALA A 424 13.61 6.82 -10.65
C ALA A 424 15.14 6.68 -10.72
N SER A 425 15.80 6.55 -9.56
CA SER A 425 17.24 6.51 -9.40
C SER A 425 17.83 5.09 -9.44
N ASP A 426 17.09 4.07 -9.01
CA ASP A 426 17.62 2.71 -8.80
C ASP A 426 16.89 1.57 -9.54
N LYS A 427 15.87 1.86 -10.37
CA LYS A 427 15.10 0.84 -11.12
C LYS A 427 15.91 -0.29 -11.78
N ASP A 428 17.07 0.03 -12.35
CA ASP A 428 17.93 -0.95 -13.03
C ASP A 428 18.66 -1.89 -12.06
N GLU A 429 18.67 -1.60 -10.76
CA GLU A 429 19.18 -2.47 -9.69
C GLU A 429 18.11 -3.47 -9.21
N TRP A 430 16.85 -3.28 -9.60
CA TRP A 430 15.71 -4.12 -9.17
C TRP A 430 15.18 -5.00 -10.31
N ALA A 431 14.78 -4.38 -11.42
CA ALA A 431 14.12 -5.07 -12.52
C ALA A 431 14.53 -4.47 -13.89
N LEU A 432 15.07 -5.31 -14.76
CA LEU A 432 15.52 -4.93 -16.09
C LEU A 432 14.48 -5.32 -17.15
N ALA A 433 14.48 -4.58 -18.26
CA ALA A 433 13.81 -5.02 -19.48
C ALA A 433 14.37 -6.37 -19.94
N ALA A 434 13.50 -7.27 -20.40
CA ALA A 434 13.94 -8.52 -20.99
C ALA A 434 13.13 -8.89 -22.22
N GLU A 435 13.71 -9.75 -23.05
CA GLU A 435 13.06 -10.28 -24.25
C GLU A 435 11.95 -11.27 -23.88
N HIS A 436 10.83 -11.19 -24.59
CA HIS A 436 9.66 -12.04 -24.37
C HIS A 436 9.99 -13.54 -24.47
N ALA A 437 10.88 -13.91 -25.39
CA ALA A 437 11.30 -15.29 -25.64
C ALA A 437 12.03 -15.97 -24.46
N ASN A 438 12.43 -15.21 -23.43
CA ASN A 438 13.07 -15.78 -22.23
C ASN A 438 12.05 -16.24 -21.17
N LEU A 439 10.76 -15.97 -21.35
CA LEU A 439 9.72 -16.43 -20.43
C LEU A 439 9.58 -17.96 -20.49
N GLY A 440 9.53 -18.58 -19.31
CA GLY A 440 9.20 -20.00 -19.18
C GLY A 440 7.70 -20.29 -19.24
N ASP A 441 6.88 -19.29 -18.90
CA ASP A 441 5.41 -19.34 -18.94
C ASP A 441 4.88 -18.01 -19.50
N VAL A 442 3.96 -18.08 -20.47
CA VAL A 442 3.42 -16.93 -21.19
C VAL A 442 1.92 -16.86 -20.94
N ILE A 443 1.49 -15.82 -20.22
CA ILE A 443 0.09 -15.57 -19.88
C ILE A 443 -0.56 -14.65 -20.93
N VAL A 444 0.16 -13.61 -21.34
CA VAL A 444 -0.28 -12.63 -22.34
C VAL A 444 0.60 -12.76 -23.59
N PRO A 445 0.14 -13.44 -24.65
CA PRO A 445 0.80 -13.42 -25.95
C PRO A 445 1.19 -12.01 -26.40
N GLN A 446 2.37 -11.87 -27.01
CA GLN A 446 2.89 -10.62 -27.54
C GLN A 446 2.87 -10.62 -29.09
N PRO A 447 3.06 -9.46 -29.74
CA PRO A 447 3.13 -9.42 -31.20
C PRO A 447 4.18 -10.38 -31.76
N GLY A 448 3.77 -11.20 -32.72
CA GLY A 448 4.58 -12.27 -33.30
C GLY A 448 4.36 -13.66 -32.69
N ASP A 449 3.66 -13.75 -31.55
CA ASP A 449 3.25 -15.04 -30.98
C ASP A 449 2.01 -15.59 -31.69
N THR A 450 1.83 -16.91 -31.57
CA THR A 450 0.60 -17.57 -31.97
C THR A 450 -0.27 -17.79 -30.74
N LEU A 451 -1.53 -17.39 -30.81
CA LEU A 451 -2.54 -17.76 -29.83
C LEU A 451 -3.50 -18.81 -30.39
N ARG A 452 -4.16 -19.56 -29.51
CA ARG A 452 -5.28 -20.44 -29.83
C ARG A 452 -6.54 -19.96 -29.14
N VAL A 453 -7.64 -19.88 -29.89
CA VAL A 453 -8.97 -19.52 -29.36
C VAL A 453 -9.52 -20.67 -28.53
N LEU A 454 -9.84 -20.42 -27.27
CA LEU A 454 -10.37 -21.42 -26.33
C LEU A 454 -11.89 -21.35 -26.17
N ASN A 455 -12.47 -20.15 -26.32
CA ASN A 455 -13.91 -19.97 -26.16
C ASN A 455 -14.67 -20.88 -27.14
N SER A 456 -15.49 -21.78 -26.61
CA SER A 456 -16.19 -22.81 -27.42
C SER A 456 -17.18 -22.22 -28.42
N ASP A 457 -17.69 -21.02 -28.14
CA ASP A 457 -18.59 -20.30 -29.04
C ASP A 457 -17.82 -19.46 -30.06
N GLY A 458 -16.48 -19.48 -30.06
CA GLY A 458 -15.64 -18.56 -30.83
C GLY A 458 -15.60 -17.15 -30.25
N ILE A 459 -14.86 -16.25 -30.89
CA ILE A 459 -14.70 -14.85 -30.43
C ILE A 459 -14.99 -13.90 -31.57
N LYS A 460 -15.71 -12.82 -31.28
CA LYS A 460 -15.99 -11.77 -32.25
C LYS A 460 -14.71 -11.03 -32.61
N ILE A 461 -14.55 -10.70 -33.88
CA ILE A 461 -13.54 -9.76 -34.35
C ILE A 461 -14.20 -8.38 -34.40
N GLU A 462 -13.63 -7.42 -33.69
CA GLU A 462 -14.12 -6.05 -33.57
C GLU A 462 -13.20 -5.08 -34.32
N ASP A 463 -13.73 -4.00 -34.89
CA ASP A 463 -12.94 -3.00 -35.63
C ASP A 463 -11.97 -2.19 -34.74
N ALA A 464 -12.33 -2.05 -33.46
CA ALA A 464 -11.53 -1.54 -32.36
C ALA A 464 -11.86 -2.35 -31.09
N PRO A 465 -11.05 -2.31 -30.03
CA PRO A 465 -11.41 -2.90 -28.74
C PRO A 465 -12.79 -2.44 -28.26
N GLY A 466 -13.73 -3.38 -28.04
CA GLY A 466 -15.12 -3.08 -27.65
C GLY A 466 -15.96 -2.42 -28.76
N GLY A 467 -15.49 -2.47 -30.01
CA GLY A 467 -16.06 -1.81 -31.16
C GLY A 467 -17.18 -2.59 -31.87
N ALA A 468 -17.38 -2.29 -33.15
CA ALA A 468 -18.36 -2.97 -33.98
C ALA A 468 -17.81 -4.32 -34.48
N GLU A 469 -18.65 -5.35 -34.46
CA GLU A 469 -18.31 -6.68 -34.98
C GLU A 469 -18.08 -6.63 -36.51
N VAL A 470 -16.89 -7.04 -36.95
CA VAL A 470 -16.49 -7.15 -38.37
C VAL A 470 -16.29 -8.60 -38.82
N GLY A 471 -16.25 -9.54 -37.89
CA GLY A 471 -16.09 -10.97 -38.15
C GLY A 471 -16.15 -11.80 -36.88
N LYS A 472 -15.78 -13.07 -37.00
CA LYS A 472 -15.75 -14.00 -35.88
C LYS A 472 -14.72 -15.09 -36.14
N VAL A 473 -13.89 -15.37 -35.15
CA VAL A 473 -12.98 -16.53 -35.15
C VAL A 473 -13.62 -17.71 -34.44
N GLU A 474 -13.44 -18.90 -35.02
CA GLU A 474 -13.97 -20.14 -34.46
C GLU A 474 -13.06 -20.69 -33.35
N ALA A 475 -13.65 -21.49 -32.45
CA ALA A 475 -12.91 -22.18 -31.39
C ALA A 475 -11.80 -23.08 -31.95
N ALA A 476 -10.73 -23.26 -31.18
CA ALA A 476 -9.56 -24.07 -31.49
C ALA A 476 -8.81 -23.66 -32.78
N THR A 477 -9.04 -22.45 -33.29
CA THR A 477 -8.23 -21.87 -34.37
C THR A 477 -7.02 -21.14 -33.80
N GLU A 478 -5.92 -21.17 -34.55
CA GLU A 478 -4.65 -20.54 -34.18
C GLU A 478 -4.43 -19.28 -35.03
N HIS A 479 -4.02 -18.19 -34.39
CA HIS A 479 -3.82 -16.89 -35.04
C HIS A 479 -2.52 -16.24 -34.59
N LEU A 480 -1.82 -15.61 -35.52
CA LEU A 480 -0.69 -14.76 -35.22
C LEU A 480 -1.20 -13.46 -34.58
N VAL A 481 -0.59 -13.06 -33.47
CA VAL A 481 -0.87 -11.78 -32.81
C VAL A 481 -0.10 -10.67 -33.54
N ASP A 482 -0.83 -9.73 -34.13
CA ASP A 482 -0.24 -8.57 -34.80
C ASP A 482 0.01 -7.41 -33.81
N GLU A 483 -0.86 -7.25 -32.81
CA GLU A 483 -0.85 -6.16 -31.85
C GLU A 483 -1.57 -6.60 -30.56
N VAL A 484 -1.16 -6.06 -29.42
CA VAL A 484 -1.80 -6.28 -28.12
C VAL A 484 -2.20 -4.93 -27.56
N LEU A 485 -3.46 -4.78 -27.17
CA LEU A 485 -3.96 -3.62 -26.45
C LEU A 485 -4.48 -4.07 -25.09
N VAL A 486 -4.19 -3.28 -24.06
CA VAL A 486 -4.71 -3.49 -22.71
C VAL A 486 -5.47 -2.23 -22.32
N GLN A 487 -6.66 -2.39 -21.75
CA GLN A 487 -7.57 -1.29 -21.43
C GLN A 487 -8.23 -1.45 -20.06
N GLY A 488 -8.52 -0.31 -19.44
CA GLY A 488 -9.29 -0.20 -18.21
C GLY A 488 -8.56 -0.69 -16.97
N VAL A 489 -9.17 -0.44 -15.82
CA VAL A 489 -8.63 -0.81 -14.49
C VAL A 489 -8.57 -2.32 -14.24
N GLU A 490 -9.33 -3.12 -15.01
CA GLU A 490 -9.31 -4.58 -14.91
C GLU A 490 -8.25 -5.25 -15.81
N ASN A 491 -7.50 -4.45 -16.59
CA ASN A 491 -6.55 -4.92 -17.60
C ASN A 491 -7.21 -5.86 -18.62
N HIS A 492 -8.27 -5.40 -19.29
CA HIS A 492 -8.90 -6.11 -20.41
C HIS A 492 -7.93 -6.18 -21.58
N ILE A 493 -7.66 -7.39 -22.08
CA ILE A 493 -6.70 -7.61 -23.16
C ILE A 493 -7.42 -7.84 -24.48
N TYR A 494 -6.90 -7.22 -25.54
CA TYR A 494 -7.38 -7.37 -26.91
C TYR A 494 -6.21 -7.73 -27.82
N TYR A 495 -6.37 -8.78 -28.61
CA TYR A 495 -5.38 -9.23 -29.59
C TYR A 495 -5.84 -8.85 -30.98
N LYS A 496 -5.02 -8.11 -31.72
CA LYS A 496 -5.25 -7.89 -33.14
C LYS A 496 -4.78 -9.08 -33.94
N ILE A 497 -5.63 -9.56 -34.83
CA ILE A 497 -5.36 -10.75 -35.64
C ILE A 497 -5.86 -10.55 -37.07
N ASN A 498 -5.42 -11.42 -37.97
CA ASN A 498 -5.96 -11.57 -39.31
C ASN A 498 -6.53 -12.98 -39.51
N ASP A 499 -7.85 -13.11 -39.64
CA ASP A 499 -8.53 -14.36 -39.96
C ASP A 499 -9.14 -14.29 -41.36
N ALA A 500 -8.61 -15.11 -42.27
CA ALA A 500 -9.07 -15.20 -43.66
C ALA A 500 -9.21 -13.84 -44.38
N GLY A 501 -8.36 -12.86 -44.05
CA GLY A 501 -8.38 -11.52 -44.62
C GLY A 501 -9.25 -10.50 -43.85
N ILE A 502 -9.94 -10.91 -42.79
CA ILE A 502 -10.62 -10.01 -41.84
C ILE A 502 -9.60 -9.64 -40.76
N THR A 503 -9.35 -8.35 -40.60
CA THR A 503 -8.44 -7.83 -39.57
C THR A 503 -9.22 -7.05 -38.53
N GLY A 504 -8.96 -7.30 -37.26
CA GLY A 504 -9.56 -6.59 -36.13
C GLY A 504 -9.08 -7.18 -34.81
N TYR A 505 -9.75 -6.83 -33.72
CA TYR A 505 -9.40 -7.22 -32.37
C TYR A 505 -10.32 -8.33 -31.86
N ILE A 506 -9.75 -9.33 -31.19
CA ILE A 506 -10.50 -10.32 -30.41
C ILE A 506 -10.25 -10.07 -28.93
N TYR A 507 -11.29 -10.25 -28.11
CA TYR A 507 -11.15 -10.17 -26.66
C TYR A 507 -10.35 -11.36 -26.12
N GLY A 508 -9.33 -11.07 -25.32
CA GLY A 508 -8.45 -12.06 -24.70
C GLY A 508 -8.85 -12.44 -23.28
N GLY A 509 -9.78 -11.73 -22.65
CA GLY A 509 -10.04 -11.83 -21.21
C GLY A 509 -9.46 -10.65 -20.44
N GLN A 510 -9.52 -10.72 -19.12
CA GLN A 510 -8.99 -9.72 -18.19
C GLN A 510 -8.01 -10.35 -17.20
N LEU A 511 -7.12 -9.55 -16.61
CA LEU A 511 -6.13 -10.02 -15.64
C LEU A 511 -6.52 -9.73 -14.19
N LEU A 512 -7.20 -8.60 -13.95
CA LEU A 512 -7.60 -8.16 -12.62
C LEU A 512 -9.12 -8.36 -12.43
N GLY A 513 -9.58 -8.40 -11.17
CA GLY A 513 -10.98 -8.74 -10.85
C GLY A 513 -11.35 -10.22 -11.06
N GLY A 514 -10.37 -11.06 -11.41
CA GLY A 514 -10.54 -12.47 -11.75
C GLY A 514 -9.94 -12.75 -13.12
N ASN A 515 -8.78 -13.40 -13.16
CA ASN A 515 -8.08 -13.68 -14.41
C ASN A 515 -8.91 -14.66 -15.27
N THR A 516 -9.38 -14.19 -16.42
CA THR A 516 -10.22 -14.99 -17.34
C THR A 516 -9.49 -15.40 -18.62
N GLN A 517 -8.21 -15.08 -18.79
CA GLN A 517 -7.47 -15.35 -20.05
C GLN A 517 -7.63 -16.80 -20.52
N ALA A 518 -7.54 -17.76 -19.58
CA ALA A 518 -7.65 -19.19 -19.85
C ALA A 518 -9.02 -19.64 -20.41
N ASP A 519 -10.06 -18.79 -20.35
CA ASP A 519 -11.38 -19.06 -20.92
C ASP A 519 -11.51 -18.56 -22.37
N TRP A 520 -10.60 -17.67 -22.81
CA TRP A 520 -10.71 -16.96 -24.09
C TRP A 520 -9.63 -17.38 -25.08
N ALA A 521 -8.35 -17.24 -24.70
CA ALA A 521 -7.23 -17.53 -25.58
C ALA A 521 -6.00 -18.00 -24.79
N GLU A 522 -5.18 -18.84 -25.40
CA GLU A 522 -3.90 -19.26 -24.82
C GLU A 522 -2.75 -19.12 -25.81
N TYR A 523 -1.56 -18.92 -25.26
CA TYR A 523 -0.31 -18.96 -26.01
C TYR A 523 -0.05 -20.37 -26.56
N VAL A 524 0.34 -20.46 -27.84
CA VAL A 524 0.82 -21.69 -28.46
C VAL A 524 2.33 -21.60 -28.65
N SER A 525 3.07 -22.37 -27.85
CA SER A 525 4.52 -22.48 -28.03
C SER A 525 4.83 -22.92 -29.45
N ALA A 526 5.72 -22.20 -30.14
CA ALA A 526 6.22 -22.63 -31.43
C ALA A 526 6.72 -24.07 -31.30
N SER A 527 6.04 -25.02 -31.97
CA SER A 527 6.46 -26.41 -31.92
C SER A 527 7.90 -26.44 -32.41
N SER A 528 8.82 -26.92 -31.58
CA SER A 528 10.18 -27.21 -32.00
C SER A 528 10.11 -28.43 -32.91
N ASP A 529 9.58 -28.24 -34.11
CA ASP A 529 9.51 -29.25 -35.14
C ASP A 529 10.96 -29.47 -35.59
N SER A 530 11.60 -30.37 -34.85
CA SER A 530 12.93 -30.89 -35.10
C SER A 530 12.84 -31.75 -36.36
N GLY A 531 12.71 -31.06 -37.49
CA GLY A 531 12.86 -31.58 -38.83
C GLY A 531 14.29 -32.06 -39.05
N SER A 532 14.67 -33.15 -38.37
CA SER A 532 15.78 -34.01 -38.71
C SER A 532 15.44 -34.71 -40.02
N GLY A 533 15.55 -33.96 -41.12
CA GLY A 533 15.74 -34.49 -42.46
C GLY A 533 17.11 -35.16 -42.55
N SER A 534 17.25 -36.33 -41.91
CA SER A 534 18.40 -37.20 -42.05
C SER A 534 18.34 -37.87 -43.42
N THR A 535 19.00 -37.24 -44.40
CA THR A 535 19.38 -37.90 -45.65
C THR A 535 20.42 -38.96 -45.34
N GLY A 536 20.06 -40.23 -45.54
CA GLY A 536 20.96 -41.37 -45.40
C GLY A 536 22.21 -41.25 -46.28
N GLY A 537 23.36 -41.16 -45.62
CA GLY A 537 24.68 -41.31 -46.21
C GLY A 537 25.40 -42.48 -45.54
N THR A 538 25.54 -43.57 -46.28
CA THR A 538 26.32 -44.76 -45.92
C THR A 538 27.81 -44.42 -45.99
N SER A 539 28.56 -44.58 -44.89
CA SER A 539 30.02 -44.69 -44.93
C SER A 539 30.55 -45.50 -43.75
N THR A 540 31.46 -46.40 -44.10
CA THR A 540 32.07 -47.49 -43.35
C THR A 540 33.20 -47.09 -42.39
N ASP A 541 33.30 -47.84 -41.29
CA ASP A 541 34.50 -48.33 -40.58
C ASP A 541 35.76 -47.46 -40.40
N ASN A 542 36.16 -47.22 -39.14
CA ASN A 542 37.23 -47.94 -38.41
C ASN A 542 37.85 -47.07 -37.31
N GLY A 543 38.15 -47.66 -36.13
CA GLY A 543 39.24 -47.18 -35.27
C GLY A 543 38.99 -47.10 -33.76
N SER A 544 39.17 -48.23 -33.08
CA SER A 544 40.07 -48.41 -31.92
C SER A 544 40.20 -47.35 -30.80
N THR A 545 39.81 -47.78 -29.60
CA THR A 545 40.16 -47.37 -28.21
C THR A 545 41.67 -47.08 -27.96
N PRO A 546 42.11 -46.44 -26.84
CA PRO A 546 41.70 -46.73 -25.45
C PRO A 546 41.55 -45.57 -24.44
N ALA A 547 40.94 -45.93 -23.31
CA ALA A 547 40.79 -45.18 -22.06
C ALA A 547 42.13 -44.81 -21.38
N PRO A 548 42.09 -43.92 -20.37
CA PRO A 548 42.52 -44.35 -19.03
C PRO A 548 41.61 -43.80 -17.91
N GLU A 549 41.26 -44.66 -16.94
CA GLU A 549 41.79 -44.72 -15.56
C GLU A 549 40.89 -44.01 -14.53
N GLN A 550 40.21 -44.85 -13.76
CA GLN A 550 39.79 -44.55 -12.40
C GLN A 550 41.02 -44.48 -11.48
N ALA A 551 41.05 -43.50 -10.58
CA ALA A 551 41.80 -43.60 -9.34
C ALA A 551 40.87 -43.25 -8.16
N SER A 552 40.70 -44.26 -7.32
CA SER A 552 40.09 -44.25 -6.00
C SER A 552 41.06 -43.68 -4.96
N GLY A 553 40.53 -43.09 -3.88
CA GLY A 553 41.33 -42.70 -2.72
C GLY A 553 40.50 -42.00 -1.66
N GLY A 554 39.88 -42.77 -0.76
CA GLY A 554 39.30 -42.26 0.47
C GLY A 554 40.35 -42.12 1.58
N SER A 555 40.16 -41.16 2.50
CA SER A 555 39.80 -41.43 3.89
C SER A 555 40.18 -40.26 4.82
N SER A 556 39.27 -40.01 5.78
CA SER A 556 39.50 -39.55 7.15
C SER A 556 39.99 -38.12 7.43
N GLY A 557 39.17 -37.40 8.20
CA GLY A 557 39.68 -36.65 9.35
C GLY A 557 39.08 -35.27 9.59
N GLY A 558 38.24 -35.17 10.63
CA GLY A 558 38.23 -34.01 11.53
C GLY A 558 37.26 -32.86 11.21
N ALA A 559 36.17 -32.80 11.99
CA ALA A 559 35.50 -31.55 12.32
C ALA A 559 36.47 -30.60 13.07
N PRO A 560 36.26 -29.28 12.97
CA PRO A 560 35.47 -28.66 14.04
C PRO A 560 34.51 -27.56 13.57
N SER A 561 33.45 -27.42 14.35
CA SER A 561 32.46 -26.34 14.40
C SER A 561 33.10 -24.96 14.41
N TRP A 562 32.60 -24.02 13.59
CA TRP A 562 32.61 -22.58 13.90
C TRP A 562 31.37 -21.91 13.29
N LEU A 563 30.73 -21.10 14.13
CA LEU A 563 29.64 -20.17 13.86
C LEU A 563 30.01 -19.23 12.69
N LEU A 564 29.04 -18.94 11.83
CA LEU A 564 29.06 -17.77 10.97
C LEU A 564 28.18 -16.68 11.60
N LEU A 565 28.85 -15.69 12.18
CA LEU A 565 28.30 -14.40 12.59
C LEU A 565 28.19 -13.52 11.33
N ILE A 566 26.98 -13.04 11.04
CA ILE A 566 26.76 -11.97 10.06
C ILE A 566 27.09 -10.64 10.75
N LEU A 567 28.06 -9.93 10.19
CA LEU A 567 28.40 -8.55 10.53
C LEU A 567 27.49 -7.62 9.71
N CYS A 568 26.55 -6.95 10.35
CA CYS A 568 25.97 -5.70 9.85
C CYS A 568 26.69 -4.54 10.56
N GLY A 569 27.39 -3.71 9.80
CA GLY A 569 28.07 -2.53 10.32
C GLY A 569 28.61 -1.64 9.19
N ALA A 570 28.29 -0.35 9.30
CA ALA A 570 28.50 0.75 8.35
C ALA A 570 27.53 0.69 7.16
N TRP A 571 26.72 1.72 6.88
CA TRP A 571 27.18 3.07 6.57
C TRP A 571 26.40 4.17 7.32
N GLY A 572 27.16 5.12 7.87
CA GLY A 572 26.69 6.44 8.24
C GLY A 572 27.59 7.51 7.63
N LEU A 573 26.99 8.68 7.43
CA LEU A 573 27.57 10.00 7.12
C LEU A 573 27.99 10.29 5.67
N ARG A 574 27.21 11.16 5.03
CA ARG A 574 27.72 12.42 4.47
C ARG A 574 26.70 13.56 4.60
N ARG A 575 27.01 14.51 5.48
CA ARG A 575 26.48 15.89 5.48
C ARG A 575 27.08 16.68 4.33
N LEU A 576 26.32 17.63 3.78
CA LEU A 576 26.86 18.89 3.26
C LEU A 576 25.91 20.04 3.60
N ARG A 577 26.32 20.87 4.57
CA ARG A 577 25.88 22.26 4.76
C ARG A 577 26.55 23.13 3.69
N ILE A 578 25.80 23.93 2.93
CA ILE A 578 26.20 25.28 2.50
C ILE A 578 24.92 26.09 2.24
N TRP A 579 24.63 27.12 3.05
CA TRP A 579 24.39 28.49 2.56
C TRP A 579 24.28 29.49 3.73
N GLU A 580 25.33 30.29 3.89
CA GLU A 580 25.23 31.66 4.41
C GLU A 580 25.38 32.59 3.20
N GLY A 581 24.52 33.61 3.10
CA GLY A 581 24.86 34.87 2.44
C GLY A 581 23.94 35.37 1.32
N LYS A 582 22.80 35.97 1.67
CA LYS A 582 22.52 37.42 1.54
C LYS A 582 21.13 37.77 2.01
#